data_AF-A0AAV4HHP6-F1
#
_entry.id   AF-A0AAV4HHP6-F1
#
_cell.length_a   1.000
_cell.length_b   1.000
_cell.length_c   1.000
_cell.angle_alpha   90.00
_cell.angle_beta   90.00
_cell.angle_gamma   90.00
#
_symmetry.space_group_name_H-M   'P 1'
#
loop_
_entity.id
_entity.type
_entity.pdbx_description
1 polymer ?
#
loop_
_entity_poly.entity_id
_entity_poly.type
_entity_poly.pdbx_seq_one_letter_code
_entity_poly.pdbx_strand_id
1 'polypeptide(L)'
;MGHKLAIPLGGFSGAIIGEVSNLGGIEALVTCLADQREEVVANAACALTNMGQDEGLRSDAQAKGVVPALIEPLRSNNTNVQSKVALAVSAFTCDADSRQEFREYGGLEPLVLLLHSGNDAVRRNAAWAITVCGVDEPTATEICKLGGLQILQEIQTSASRHSPFIEAALQRLLDSNLSAKFSLYSHLGPGNLIEDGFFDCGKLKQGTHFMTLEEFCGQEMNDKRPVLLINAKAAGEADASEASKVEEVDSKADLSKSKENTSRASKTKESKGDPSPSIGKSGRNSRNSSRESSIESKKGKSKAQREKEEKAREEELAAQREKEAELQGAERPPFSPPPDPQLVKYVEEVTEKILPLSSTRAQVVALAQFVSEKMGGHIERGQVANFSWELPLNQVRFELKSNVIPIGRMKAGIHIHRALLFKVLADRIALPCSLTRGEYNRAWNEVLLPDDESDRQANPYSFQNTLDAAHGSAMPYSPNKPTAPKFPPKKYLVDLVHEPGVLLTPDTQAAVSYMKL
;
A
#
# COMPACT_ATOMS: atom_id res chain seq x y z
N MET A 1 -15.93 18.38 6.67
CA MET A 1 -17.34 18.58 7.09
C MET A 1 -17.94 17.22 7.38
N GLY A 2 -17.93 16.81 8.64
CA GLY A 2 -18.44 15.52 9.07
C GLY A 2 -19.97 15.52 9.10
N HIS A 3 -20.59 14.95 8.09
CA HIS A 3 -22.01 14.63 8.16
C HIS A 3 -22.19 13.45 9.11
N LYS A 4 -22.56 13.76 10.36
CA LYS A 4 -23.18 12.81 11.30
C LYS A 4 -24.43 12.24 10.62
N LEU A 5 -24.29 11.07 10.00
CA LEU A 5 -25.41 10.17 9.74
C LEU A 5 -25.76 9.49 11.06
N ALA A 6 -26.39 10.26 11.96
CA ALA A 6 -27.03 9.71 13.14
C ALA A 6 -28.29 8.96 12.67
N ILE A 7 -28.21 7.63 12.64
CA ILE A 7 -29.39 6.79 12.54
C ILE A 7 -30.08 6.87 13.92
N PRO A 8 -31.30 7.42 14.04
CA PRO A 8 -31.96 7.54 15.32
C PRO A 8 -32.58 6.18 15.67
N LEU A 9 -31.83 5.34 16.37
CA LEU A 9 -32.41 4.24 17.14
C LEU A 9 -32.67 4.77 18.55
N GLY A 10 -33.93 4.69 18.99
CA GLY A 10 -34.44 5.29 20.21
C GLY A 10 -33.52 5.11 21.40
N GLY A 11 -33.11 6.23 22.00
CA GLY A 11 -32.19 6.26 23.12
C GLY A 11 -32.77 5.50 24.31
N PHE A 12 -32.15 4.38 24.65
CA PHE A 12 -32.18 3.92 26.03
C PHE A 12 -31.42 4.95 26.87
N SER A 13 -32.10 5.49 27.89
CA SER A 13 -31.56 6.50 28.81
C SER A 13 -30.15 6.09 29.28
N GLY A 14 -29.15 6.96 29.08
CA GLY A 14 -27.75 6.67 29.44
C GLY A 14 -27.55 6.22 30.90
N ALA A 15 -28.51 6.53 31.79
CA ALA A 15 -28.53 6.05 33.17
C ALA A 15 -28.66 4.51 33.28
N ILE A 16 -29.48 3.87 32.43
CA ILE A 16 -29.70 2.41 32.45
C ILE A 16 -28.45 1.68 31.96
N ILE A 17 -27.77 2.24 30.96
CA ILE A 17 -26.56 1.62 30.39
C ILE A 17 -25.41 1.64 31.42
N GLY A 18 -25.27 2.74 32.17
CA GLY A 18 -24.32 2.83 33.29
C GLY A 18 -24.60 1.86 34.43
N GLU A 19 -25.87 1.68 34.82
CA GLU A 19 -26.27 0.72 35.87
C GLU A 19 -26.01 -0.74 35.46
N VAL A 20 -26.29 -1.12 34.21
CA VAL A 20 -26.01 -2.48 33.70
C VAL A 20 -24.51 -2.78 33.72
N SER A 21 -23.67 -1.79 33.39
CA SER A 21 -22.22 -1.96 33.48
C SER A 21 -21.75 -2.17 34.93
N ASN A 22 -22.23 -1.34 35.86
CA ASN A 22 -21.87 -1.39 37.28
C ASN A 22 -22.26 -2.72 37.98
N LEU A 23 -23.15 -3.52 37.39
CA LEU A 23 -23.57 -4.82 37.90
C LEU A 23 -22.82 -6.01 37.26
N GLY A 24 -21.69 -5.77 36.56
CA GLY A 24 -20.96 -6.83 35.85
C GLY A 24 -21.64 -7.25 34.53
N GLY A 25 -22.59 -6.45 34.03
CA GLY A 25 -23.34 -6.78 32.82
C GLY A 25 -22.47 -6.90 31.57
N ILE A 26 -21.35 -6.17 31.50
CA ILE A 26 -20.42 -6.25 30.36
C ILE A 26 -19.77 -7.65 30.28
N GLU A 27 -19.26 -8.19 31.39
CA GLU A 27 -18.65 -9.52 31.42
C GLU A 27 -19.65 -10.62 31.06
N ALA A 28 -20.89 -10.48 31.56
CA ALA A 28 -21.98 -11.38 31.20
C ALA A 28 -22.29 -11.33 29.70
N LEU A 29 -22.34 -10.13 29.10
CA LEU A 29 -22.57 -9.96 27.66
C LEU A 29 -21.42 -10.51 26.81
N VAL A 30 -20.17 -10.29 27.22
CA VAL A 30 -18.99 -10.87 26.56
C VAL A 30 -19.05 -12.40 26.62
N THR A 31 -19.41 -12.98 27.77
CA THR A 31 -19.60 -14.43 27.92
C THR A 31 -20.72 -14.97 27.02
N CYS A 32 -21.82 -14.21 26.88
CA CYS A 32 -22.95 -14.57 26.01
C CYS A 32 -22.60 -14.63 24.51
N LEU A 33 -21.48 -14.04 24.07
CA LEU A 33 -21.01 -14.17 22.69
C LEU A 33 -20.61 -15.61 22.34
N ALA A 34 -20.29 -16.44 23.34
CA ALA A 34 -19.97 -17.85 23.18
C ALA A 34 -21.16 -18.80 23.48
N ASP A 35 -22.39 -18.28 23.64
CA ASP A 35 -23.58 -19.11 23.86
C ASP A 35 -23.92 -19.94 22.61
N GLN A 36 -24.46 -21.14 22.81
CA GLN A 36 -24.88 -22.03 21.73
C GLN A 36 -26.13 -21.52 20.99
N ARG A 37 -26.89 -20.62 21.60
CA ARG A 37 -28.12 -20.05 21.03
C ARG A 37 -27.80 -18.78 20.27
N GLU A 38 -28.00 -18.83 18.96
CA GLU A 38 -27.73 -17.73 18.04
C GLU A 38 -28.47 -16.42 18.40
N GLU A 39 -29.69 -16.51 18.96
CA GLU A 39 -30.43 -15.33 19.42
C GLU A 39 -29.76 -14.62 20.59
N VAL A 40 -29.15 -15.38 21.51
CA VAL A 40 -28.42 -14.82 22.65
C VAL A 40 -27.18 -14.09 22.18
N VAL A 41 -26.42 -14.72 21.28
CA VAL A 41 -25.23 -14.12 20.67
C VAL A 41 -25.58 -12.82 19.93
N ALA A 42 -26.63 -12.84 19.09
CA ALA A 42 -27.05 -11.67 18.33
C ALA A 42 -27.54 -10.52 19.24
N ASN A 43 -28.27 -10.83 20.30
CA ASN A 43 -28.74 -9.84 21.27
C ASN A 43 -27.59 -9.28 22.11
N ALA A 44 -26.64 -10.12 22.52
CA ALA A 44 -25.44 -9.70 23.24
C ALA A 44 -24.60 -8.74 22.39
N ALA A 45 -24.32 -9.09 21.13
CA ALA A 45 -23.60 -8.23 20.20
C ALA A 45 -24.32 -6.88 19.97
N CYS A 46 -25.66 -6.88 19.90
CA CYS A 46 -26.46 -5.66 19.77
C CYS A 46 -26.34 -4.76 21.02
N ALA A 47 -26.47 -5.35 22.20
CA ALA A 47 -26.32 -4.62 23.47
C ALA A 47 -24.91 -4.03 23.61
N LEU A 48 -23.88 -4.82 23.29
CA LEU A 48 -22.48 -4.38 23.28
C LEU A 48 -22.25 -3.25 22.27
N THR A 49 -22.84 -3.32 21.08
CA THR A 49 -22.75 -2.23 20.08
C THR A 49 -23.30 -0.91 20.62
N ASN A 50 -24.43 -0.97 21.34
CA ASN A 50 -25.04 0.21 21.95
C ASN A 50 -24.16 0.76 23.08
N MET A 51 -23.59 -0.11 23.92
CA MET A 51 -22.64 0.27 24.97
C MET A 51 -21.37 0.89 24.38
N GLY A 52 -20.86 0.33 23.28
CA GLY A 52 -19.70 0.84 22.57
C GLY A 52 -19.89 2.23 21.95
N GLN A 53 -21.09 2.82 21.97
CA GLN A 53 -21.26 4.24 21.60
C GLN A 53 -20.73 5.19 22.69
N ASP A 54 -20.71 4.74 23.95
CA ASP A 54 -20.12 5.47 25.07
C ASP A 54 -18.63 5.10 25.21
N GLU A 55 -17.76 6.11 25.32
CA GLU A 55 -16.31 5.91 25.36
C GLU A 55 -15.86 5.15 26.62
N GLY A 56 -16.44 5.46 27.79
CA GLY A 56 -16.07 4.81 29.04
C GLY A 56 -16.47 3.34 29.07
N LEU A 57 -17.70 3.04 28.63
CA LEU A 57 -18.18 1.65 28.52
C LEU A 57 -17.44 0.87 27.44
N ARG A 58 -17.04 1.53 26.34
CA ARG A 58 -16.24 0.90 25.29
C ARG A 58 -14.89 0.43 25.83
N SER A 59 -14.17 1.31 26.52
CA SER A 59 -12.87 0.98 27.11
C SER A 59 -12.97 -0.12 28.17
N ASP A 60 -14.01 -0.10 29.01
CA ASP A 60 -14.25 -1.15 30.00
C ASP A 60 -14.54 -2.53 29.34
N ALA A 61 -15.33 -2.54 28.27
CA ALA A 61 -15.58 -3.76 27.51
C ALA A 61 -14.35 -4.28 26.75
N GLN A 62 -13.50 -3.40 26.22
CA GLN A 62 -12.21 -3.75 25.63
C GLN A 62 -11.30 -4.40 26.68
N ALA A 63 -11.17 -3.81 27.86
CA ALA A 63 -10.40 -4.38 28.97
C ALA A 63 -10.93 -5.76 29.43
N LYS A 64 -12.21 -6.04 29.21
CA LYS A 64 -12.86 -7.34 29.49
C LYS A 64 -12.80 -8.32 28.31
N GLY A 65 -12.03 -8.03 27.27
CA GLY A 65 -11.77 -8.96 26.16
C GLY A 65 -12.92 -9.08 25.15
N VAL A 66 -13.71 -8.01 24.96
CA VAL A 66 -14.79 -8.03 23.94
C VAL A 66 -14.26 -8.23 22.52
N VAL A 67 -13.09 -7.68 22.18
CA VAL A 67 -12.51 -7.75 20.83
C VAL A 67 -12.24 -9.20 20.39
N PRO A 68 -11.49 -10.02 21.15
CA PRO A 68 -11.29 -11.43 20.78
C PRO A 68 -12.60 -12.24 20.84
N ALA A 69 -13.51 -11.92 21.77
CA ALA A 69 -14.80 -12.63 21.90
C ALA A 69 -15.74 -12.44 20.69
N LEU A 70 -15.53 -11.40 19.88
CA LEU A 70 -16.32 -11.15 18.66
C LEU A 70 -15.88 -12.00 17.46
N ILE A 71 -14.69 -12.62 17.48
CA ILE A 71 -14.11 -13.25 16.29
C ILE A 71 -14.83 -14.54 15.91
N GLU A 72 -15.05 -15.45 16.86
CA GLU A 72 -15.71 -16.73 16.57
C GLU A 72 -17.16 -16.55 16.07
N PRO A 73 -17.98 -15.66 16.66
CA PRO A 73 -19.33 -15.40 16.15
C PRO A 73 -19.39 -14.85 14.70
N LEU A 74 -18.33 -14.24 14.17
CA LEU A 74 -18.28 -13.84 12.75
C LEU A 74 -18.34 -15.05 11.81
N ARG A 75 -17.90 -16.22 12.28
CA ARG A 75 -17.89 -17.49 11.51
C ARG A 75 -19.22 -18.25 11.59
N SER A 76 -20.21 -17.74 12.32
CA SER A 76 -21.54 -18.33 12.41
C SER A 76 -22.20 -18.48 11.03
N ASN A 77 -23.02 -19.51 10.84
CA ASN A 77 -23.86 -19.66 9.64
C ASN A 77 -25.13 -18.79 9.67
N ASN A 78 -25.44 -18.17 10.81
CA ASN A 78 -26.61 -17.33 10.95
C ASN A 78 -26.30 -15.89 10.54
N THR A 79 -26.91 -15.45 9.44
CA THR A 79 -26.75 -14.10 8.90
C THR A 79 -27.15 -12.99 9.88
N ASN A 80 -28.10 -13.23 10.80
CA ASN A 80 -28.44 -12.28 11.85
C ASN A 80 -27.26 -12.12 12.82
N VAL A 81 -26.68 -13.22 13.32
CA VAL A 81 -25.48 -13.20 14.18
C VAL A 81 -24.34 -12.49 13.47
N GLN A 82 -23.99 -12.92 12.25
CA GLN A 82 -22.93 -12.31 11.46
C GLN A 82 -23.12 -10.79 11.32
N SER A 83 -24.35 -10.34 11.01
CA SER A 83 -24.62 -8.91 10.84
C SER A 83 -24.46 -8.11 12.13
N LYS A 84 -24.92 -8.64 13.28
CA LYS A 84 -24.82 -7.95 14.58
C LYS A 84 -23.40 -7.94 15.10
N VAL A 85 -22.67 -9.04 14.94
CA VAL A 85 -21.27 -9.17 15.35
C VAL A 85 -20.38 -8.27 14.50
N ALA A 86 -20.54 -8.25 13.16
CA ALA A 86 -19.79 -7.33 12.30
C ALA A 86 -20.02 -5.86 12.67
N LEU A 87 -21.25 -5.51 13.09
CA LEU A 87 -21.53 -4.16 13.59
C LEU A 87 -20.84 -3.89 14.93
N ALA A 88 -20.84 -4.86 15.85
CA ALA A 88 -20.12 -4.76 17.13
C ALA A 88 -18.60 -4.60 16.91
N VAL A 89 -18.00 -5.33 15.96
CA VAL A 89 -16.58 -5.16 15.58
C VAL A 89 -16.29 -3.70 15.23
N SER A 90 -17.14 -3.05 14.44
CA SER A 90 -16.96 -1.63 14.10
C SER A 90 -17.06 -0.68 15.30
N ALA A 91 -17.75 -1.07 16.37
CA ALA A 91 -17.86 -0.27 17.59
C ALA A 91 -16.64 -0.42 18.51
N PHE A 92 -15.95 -1.57 18.44
CA PHE A 92 -14.84 -1.90 19.34
C PHE A 92 -13.45 -1.91 18.70
N THR A 93 -13.33 -1.68 17.38
CA THR A 93 -12.05 -1.62 16.65
C THR A 93 -11.73 -0.21 16.13
N CYS A 94 -12.09 0.82 16.91
CA CYS A 94 -11.95 2.23 16.50
C CYS A 94 -10.62 2.88 16.90
N ASP A 95 -9.90 2.33 17.88
CA ASP A 95 -8.59 2.78 18.37
C ASP A 95 -7.45 1.85 17.91
N ALA A 96 -6.19 2.28 18.04
CA ALA A 96 -5.05 1.55 17.50
C ALA A 96 -4.84 0.18 18.17
N ASP A 97 -4.94 0.14 19.51
CA ASP A 97 -4.72 -1.07 20.30
C ASP A 97 -5.76 -2.15 19.97
N SER A 98 -7.04 -1.79 19.92
CA SER A 98 -8.10 -2.75 19.57
C SER A 98 -8.04 -3.22 18.12
N ARG A 99 -7.58 -2.38 17.18
CA ARG A 99 -7.31 -2.81 15.81
C ARG A 99 -6.17 -3.82 15.78
N GLN A 100 -5.07 -3.53 16.49
CA GLN A 100 -3.95 -4.44 16.62
C GLN A 100 -4.37 -5.78 17.22
N GLU A 101 -5.10 -5.75 18.34
CA GLU A 101 -5.65 -6.94 19.00
C GLU A 101 -6.51 -7.76 18.01
N PHE A 102 -7.46 -7.11 17.32
CA PHE A 102 -8.31 -7.79 16.34
C PHE A 102 -7.52 -8.44 15.19
N ARG A 103 -6.40 -7.84 14.76
CA ARG A 103 -5.50 -8.43 13.75
C ARG A 103 -4.76 -9.63 14.30
N GLU A 104 -4.15 -9.52 15.48
CA GLU A 104 -3.32 -10.57 16.09
C GLU A 104 -4.13 -11.83 16.40
N TYR A 105 -5.39 -11.67 16.80
CA TYR A 105 -6.31 -12.79 16.99
C TYR A 105 -6.93 -13.32 15.67
N GLY A 106 -6.51 -12.84 14.50
CA GLY A 106 -6.98 -13.32 13.20
C GLY A 106 -8.41 -12.90 12.84
N GLY A 107 -8.93 -11.82 13.43
CA GLY A 107 -10.31 -11.35 13.23
C GLY A 107 -10.59 -10.76 11.84
N LEU A 108 -9.56 -10.31 11.12
CA LEU A 108 -9.71 -9.73 9.78
C LEU A 108 -10.17 -10.74 8.74
N GLU A 109 -9.68 -11.99 8.80
CA GLU A 109 -10.02 -13.03 7.84
C GLU A 109 -11.54 -13.32 7.79
N PRO A 110 -12.22 -13.66 8.91
CA PRO A 110 -13.67 -13.88 8.87
C PRO A 110 -14.43 -12.62 8.46
N LEU A 111 -13.95 -11.44 8.86
CA LEU A 111 -14.56 -10.17 8.46
C LEU A 111 -14.52 -9.95 6.94
N VAL A 112 -13.38 -10.23 6.30
CA VAL A 112 -13.21 -10.15 4.84
C VAL A 112 -14.09 -11.17 4.13
N LEU A 113 -14.21 -12.40 4.66
CA LEU A 113 -15.10 -13.43 4.10
C LEU A 113 -16.57 -13.00 4.10
N LEU A 114 -17.03 -12.24 5.10
CA LEU A 114 -18.41 -11.74 5.16
C LEU A 114 -18.78 -10.80 4.00
N LEU A 115 -17.81 -10.18 3.31
CA LEU A 115 -18.09 -9.38 2.11
C LEU A 115 -18.71 -10.21 0.97
N HIS A 116 -18.48 -11.52 0.94
CA HIS A 116 -19.10 -12.43 -0.05
C HIS A 116 -20.52 -12.86 0.33
N SER A 117 -21.01 -12.54 1.52
CA SER A 117 -22.32 -12.99 1.99
C SER A 117 -23.43 -12.61 1.01
N GLY A 118 -24.38 -13.51 0.77
CA GLY A 118 -25.58 -13.20 0.00
C GLY A 118 -26.51 -12.19 0.70
N ASN A 119 -26.32 -11.97 2.00
CA ASN A 119 -27.16 -11.08 2.81
C ASN A 119 -26.63 -9.63 2.80
N ASP A 120 -27.50 -8.69 2.42
CA ASP A 120 -27.16 -7.27 2.30
C ASP A 120 -26.76 -6.62 3.63
N ALA A 121 -27.39 -7.00 4.74
CA ALA A 121 -27.07 -6.45 6.06
C ALA A 121 -25.70 -6.93 6.54
N VAL A 122 -25.36 -8.21 6.28
CA VAL A 122 -24.04 -8.77 6.58
C VAL A 122 -22.96 -8.04 5.78
N ARG A 123 -23.10 -7.96 4.45
CA ARG A 123 -22.12 -7.26 3.60
C ARG A 123 -21.94 -5.80 4.01
N ARG A 124 -23.04 -5.10 4.28
CA ARG A 124 -23.03 -3.70 4.71
C ARG A 124 -22.24 -3.51 6.00
N ASN A 125 -22.52 -4.32 7.02
CA ASN A 125 -21.87 -4.19 8.32
C ASN A 125 -20.41 -4.63 8.26
N ALA A 126 -20.07 -5.65 7.45
CA ALA A 126 -18.69 -6.04 7.20
C ALA A 126 -17.90 -4.93 6.50
N ALA A 127 -18.47 -4.30 5.46
CA ALA A 127 -17.84 -3.17 4.79
C ALA A 127 -17.69 -1.95 5.72
N TRP A 128 -18.68 -1.70 6.59
CA TRP A 128 -18.57 -0.65 7.60
C TRP A 128 -17.46 -0.94 8.61
N ALA A 129 -17.37 -2.16 9.13
CA ALA A 129 -16.28 -2.56 10.02
C ALA A 129 -14.90 -2.44 9.35
N ILE A 130 -14.75 -2.87 8.10
CA ILE A 130 -13.52 -2.67 7.30
C ILE A 130 -13.21 -1.19 7.14
N THR A 131 -14.22 -0.33 6.96
CA THR A 131 -14.01 1.11 6.92
C THR A 131 -13.45 1.60 8.26
N VAL A 132 -13.97 1.14 9.40
CA VAL A 132 -13.51 1.58 10.72
C VAL A 132 -12.10 1.06 11.05
N CYS A 133 -11.83 -0.23 10.85
CA CYS A 133 -10.53 -0.79 11.20
C CYS A 133 -9.45 -0.51 10.13
N GLY A 134 -9.79 -0.31 8.86
CA GLY A 134 -8.83 -0.02 7.79
C GLY A 134 -8.24 1.40 7.81
N VAL A 135 -8.23 2.10 8.95
CA VAL A 135 -7.70 3.47 9.09
C VAL A 135 -6.17 3.50 9.09
N ASP A 136 -5.53 2.49 9.68
CA ASP A 136 -4.07 2.40 9.73
C ASP A 136 -3.52 1.47 8.64
N GLU A 137 -2.29 1.75 8.21
CA GLU A 137 -1.60 1.01 7.14
C GLU A 137 -1.41 -0.49 7.46
N PRO A 138 -1.04 -0.92 8.68
CA PRO A 138 -0.93 -2.33 9.01
C PRO A 138 -2.25 -3.10 8.82
N THR A 139 -3.37 -2.57 9.33
CA THR A 139 -4.69 -3.18 9.13
C THR A 139 -5.08 -3.21 7.65
N ALA A 140 -4.92 -2.10 6.93
CA ALA A 140 -5.28 -2.03 5.52
C ALA A 140 -4.45 -3.01 4.67
N THR A 141 -3.16 -3.14 4.96
CA THR A 141 -2.25 -4.08 4.29
C THR A 141 -2.66 -5.52 4.52
N GLU A 142 -3.01 -5.90 5.75
CA GLU A 142 -3.49 -7.25 6.06
C GLU A 142 -4.82 -7.56 5.39
N ILE A 143 -5.77 -6.61 5.37
CA ILE A 143 -7.03 -6.76 4.61
C ILE A 143 -6.75 -6.94 3.11
N CYS A 144 -5.76 -6.22 2.55
CA CYS A 144 -5.34 -6.42 1.17
C CYS A 144 -4.73 -7.82 0.94
N LYS A 145 -3.89 -8.34 1.84
CA LYS A 145 -3.34 -9.71 1.79
C LYS A 145 -4.44 -10.77 1.78
N LEU A 146 -5.49 -10.55 2.56
CA LEU A 146 -6.67 -11.43 2.64
C LEU A 146 -7.58 -11.31 1.40
N GLY A 147 -7.19 -10.56 0.37
CA GLY A 147 -7.96 -10.38 -0.87
C GLY A 147 -9.12 -9.38 -0.74
N GLY A 148 -9.26 -8.66 0.38
CA GLY A 148 -10.36 -7.73 0.61
C GLY A 148 -10.50 -6.67 -0.48
N LEU A 149 -9.38 -6.19 -1.02
CA LEU A 149 -9.37 -5.21 -2.11
C LEU A 149 -10.00 -5.77 -3.40
N GLN A 150 -9.67 -7.01 -3.77
CA GLN A 150 -10.21 -7.68 -4.95
C GLN A 150 -11.73 -7.90 -4.80
N ILE A 151 -12.16 -8.32 -3.61
CA ILE A 151 -13.57 -8.59 -3.31
C ILE A 151 -14.39 -7.30 -3.41
N LEU A 152 -13.90 -6.21 -2.81
CA LEU A 152 -14.59 -4.90 -2.88
C LEU A 152 -14.66 -4.38 -4.31
N GLN A 153 -13.61 -4.55 -5.13
CA GLN A 153 -13.64 -4.20 -6.56
C GLN A 153 -14.66 -5.02 -7.35
N GLU A 154 -14.72 -6.34 -7.11
CA GLU A 154 -15.70 -7.21 -7.75
C GLU A 154 -17.12 -6.77 -7.40
N ILE A 155 -17.38 -6.52 -6.12
CA ILE A 155 -18.69 -6.05 -5.64
C ILE A 155 -19.04 -4.69 -6.22
N GLN A 156 -18.07 -3.79 -6.39
CA GLN A 156 -18.28 -2.46 -6.97
C GLN A 156 -18.81 -2.54 -8.41
N THR A 157 -18.41 -3.56 -9.16
CA THR A 157 -18.90 -3.79 -10.54
C THR A 157 -20.25 -4.53 -10.59
N SER A 158 -20.73 -5.03 -9.46
CA SER A 158 -21.97 -5.80 -9.38
C SER A 158 -23.19 -4.88 -9.33
N ALA A 159 -24.13 -5.07 -10.27
CA ALA A 159 -25.36 -4.28 -10.33
C ALA A 159 -26.28 -4.46 -9.10
N SER A 160 -26.18 -5.59 -8.39
CA SER A 160 -27.06 -5.92 -7.26
C SER A 160 -26.40 -5.82 -5.89
N ARG A 161 -25.07 -5.93 -5.82
CA ARG A 161 -24.33 -5.96 -4.54
C ARG A 161 -23.64 -4.64 -4.20
N HIS A 162 -23.53 -3.70 -5.14
CA HIS A 162 -22.95 -2.38 -4.91
C HIS A 162 -23.69 -1.63 -3.79
N SER A 163 -22.94 -0.91 -2.95
CA SER A 163 -23.51 0.02 -1.98
C SER A 163 -22.50 1.11 -1.60
N PRO A 164 -22.95 2.25 -1.04
CA PRO A 164 -22.04 3.30 -0.54
C PRO A 164 -21.05 2.81 0.51
N PHE A 165 -21.40 1.76 1.27
CA PHE A 165 -20.52 1.17 2.28
C PHE A 165 -19.35 0.40 1.65
N ILE A 166 -19.57 -0.26 0.51
CA ILE A 166 -18.52 -0.94 -0.24
C ILE A 166 -17.56 0.09 -0.84
N GLU A 167 -18.10 1.19 -1.37
CA GLU A 167 -17.29 2.29 -1.89
C GLU A 167 -16.45 2.94 -0.79
N ALA A 168 -17.06 3.21 0.38
CA ALA A 168 -16.35 3.76 1.54
C ALA A 168 -15.23 2.82 2.04
N ALA A 169 -15.51 1.51 2.11
CA ALA A 169 -14.51 0.51 2.49
C ALA A 169 -13.35 0.45 1.49
N LEU A 170 -13.66 0.46 0.19
CA LEU A 170 -12.65 0.46 -0.87
C LEU A 170 -11.79 1.72 -0.79
N GLN A 171 -12.40 2.90 -0.72
CA GLN A 171 -11.69 4.18 -0.60
C GLN A 171 -10.80 4.21 0.64
N ARG A 172 -11.31 3.75 1.79
CA ARG A 172 -10.55 3.67 3.04
C ARG A 172 -9.30 2.82 2.90
N LEU A 173 -9.42 1.59 2.38
CA LEU A 173 -8.26 0.71 2.19
C LEU A 173 -7.21 1.33 1.26
N LEU A 174 -7.64 2.07 0.24
CA LEU A 174 -6.74 2.73 -0.69
C LEU A 174 -6.07 3.97 -0.08
N ASP A 175 -6.79 4.73 0.73
CA ASP A 175 -6.23 5.90 1.43
C ASP A 175 -5.17 5.48 2.45
N SER A 176 -5.34 4.32 3.09
CA SER A 176 -4.39 3.73 4.04
C SER A 176 -3.33 2.84 3.37
N ASN A 177 -3.43 2.57 2.07
CA ASN A 177 -2.45 1.82 1.29
C ASN A 177 -2.19 2.52 -0.06
N LEU A 178 -1.34 3.54 -0.01
CA LEU A 178 -1.07 4.38 -1.17
C LEU A 178 -0.42 3.63 -2.34
N SER A 179 0.32 2.54 -2.06
CA SER A 179 0.88 1.66 -3.09
C SER A 179 -0.22 0.99 -3.91
N ALA A 180 -1.20 0.39 -3.24
CA ALA A 180 -2.38 -0.17 -3.90
C ALA A 180 -3.16 0.92 -4.65
N LYS A 181 -3.35 2.09 -4.03
CA LYS A 181 -4.04 3.22 -4.64
C LYS A 181 -3.38 3.69 -5.92
N PHE A 182 -2.07 3.91 -5.91
CA PHE A 182 -1.35 4.38 -7.07
C PHE A 182 -1.30 3.33 -8.18
N SER A 183 -1.15 2.06 -7.82
CA SER A 183 -1.20 0.95 -8.78
C SER A 183 -2.55 0.82 -9.48
N LEU A 184 -3.66 1.05 -8.77
CA LEU A 184 -5.01 0.91 -9.32
C LEU A 184 -5.51 2.17 -10.04
N TYR A 185 -5.37 3.34 -9.41
CA TYR A 185 -5.94 4.60 -9.93
C TYR A 185 -4.95 5.41 -10.74
N SER A 186 -3.66 5.07 -10.71
CA SER A 186 -2.61 5.82 -11.42
C SER A 186 -2.54 7.30 -11.00
N HIS A 187 -3.08 7.65 -9.82
CA HIS A 187 -3.10 9.02 -9.31
C HIS A 187 -3.00 9.04 -7.79
N LEU A 188 -2.16 9.94 -7.27
CA LEU A 188 -2.09 10.35 -5.86
C LEU A 188 -2.27 11.86 -5.80
N GLY A 189 -3.18 12.32 -4.95
CA GLY A 189 -3.44 13.74 -4.76
C GLY A 189 -2.42 14.44 -3.85
N PRO A 190 -2.48 15.76 -3.70
CA PRO A 190 -1.60 16.51 -2.80
C PRO A 190 -1.68 16.09 -1.32
N GLY A 191 -2.84 15.61 -0.86
CA GLY A 191 -3.03 15.10 0.50
C GLY A 191 -2.62 13.64 0.72
N ASN A 192 -2.21 12.93 -0.33
CA ASN A 192 -1.66 11.58 -0.20
C ASN A 192 -0.14 11.69 -0.07
N LEU A 193 0.36 11.57 1.16
CA LEU A 193 1.78 11.71 1.50
C LEU A 193 2.46 10.35 1.41
N ILE A 194 3.50 10.23 0.57
CA ILE A 194 4.25 8.98 0.43
C ILE A 194 5.19 8.80 1.63
N GLU A 195 4.91 7.79 2.43
CA GLU A 195 5.69 7.40 3.61
C GLU A 195 6.63 6.22 3.34
N ASP A 196 7.42 5.85 4.34
CA ASP A 196 8.38 4.76 4.27
C ASP A 196 7.66 3.40 4.26
N GLY A 197 8.00 2.56 3.28
CA GLY A 197 7.28 1.31 3.01
C GLY A 197 6.48 1.36 1.71
N PHE A 198 6.18 2.55 1.19
CA PHE A 198 5.55 2.70 -0.12
C PHE A 198 6.39 2.05 -1.22
N PHE A 199 5.74 1.27 -2.08
CA PHE A 199 6.32 0.73 -3.29
C PHE A 199 5.43 0.94 -4.52
N ASP A 200 6.07 0.96 -5.68
CA ASP A 200 5.42 1.02 -6.98
C ASP A 200 5.66 -0.26 -7.79
N CYS A 201 4.63 -1.11 -7.87
CA CYS A 201 4.63 -2.33 -8.70
C CYS A 201 4.09 -2.12 -10.12
N GLY A 202 3.75 -0.88 -10.51
CA GLY A 202 3.16 -0.56 -11.80
C GLY A 202 1.63 -0.59 -11.79
N LYS A 203 1.01 -0.52 -12.97
CA LYS A 203 -0.46 -0.44 -13.11
C LYS A 203 -1.07 -1.82 -12.93
N LEU A 204 -1.92 -1.99 -11.92
CA LEU A 204 -2.71 -3.20 -11.73
C LEU A 204 -3.94 -3.19 -12.65
N LYS A 205 -4.33 -4.37 -13.12
CA LYS A 205 -5.61 -4.55 -13.82
C LYS A 205 -6.70 -4.79 -12.78
N GLN A 206 -7.95 -4.48 -13.12
CA GLN A 206 -9.07 -4.80 -12.24
C GLN A 206 -9.13 -6.32 -12.01
N GLY A 207 -9.34 -6.72 -10.75
CA GLY A 207 -9.44 -8.13 -10.35
C GLY A 207 -8.11 -8.86 -10.21
N THR A 208 -6.95 -8.21 -10.36
CA THR A 208 -5.66 -8.83 -10.02
C THR A 208 -5.38 -8.70 -8.53
N HIS A 209 -4.90 -9.77 -7.91
CA HIS A 209 -4.43 -9.75 -6.53
C HIS A 209 -3.30 -8.72 -6.34
N PHE A 210 -3.46 -7.85 -5.34
CA PHE A 210 -2.42 -6.89 -4.97
C PHE A 210 -1.42 -7.58 -4.04
N MET A 211 -0.21 -7.82 -4.56
CA MET A 211 0.86 -8.42 -3.78
C MET A 211 1.49 -7.39 -2.85
N THR A 212 1.89 -7.84 -1.67
CA THR A 212 2.59 -7.05 -0.66
C THR A 212 4.08 -6.95 -0.94
N LEU A 213 4.73 -5.99 -0.27
CA LEU A 213 6.16 -5.79 -0.38
C LEU A 213 6.95 -7.03 0.05
N GLU A 214 6.53 -7.69 1.12
CA GLU A 214 7.13 -8.94 1.61
C GLU A 214 7.10 -10.03 0.53
N GLU A 215 5.95 -10.23 -0.13
CA GLU A 215 5.81 -11.20 -1.21
C GLU A 215 6.69 -10.83 -2.41
N PHE A 216 6.82 -9.54 -2.76
CA PHE A 216 7.72 -9.10 -3.82
C PHE A 216 9.20 -9.33 -3.48
N CYS A 217 9.59 -9.12 -2.22
CA CYS A 217 10.94 -9.40 -1.73
C CYS A 217 11.25 -10.91 -1.72
N GLY A 218 10.24 -11.75 -1.46
CA GLY A 218 10.37 -13.21 -1.46
C GLY A 218 10.41 -13.88 -2.84
N GLN A 219 10.10 -13.14 -3.91
CA GLN A 219 10.12 -13.69 -5.27
C GLN A 219 11.54 -13.93 -5.78
N GLU A 220 11.74 -15.05 -6.48
CA GLU A 220 12.92 -15.24 -7.31
C GLU A 220 13.03 -14.15 -8.38
N MET A 221 14.27 -13.82 -8.75
CA MET A 221 14.53 -12.89 -9.84
C MET A 221 13.81 -13.34 -11.12
N ASN A 222 13.05 -12.44 -11.72
CA ASN A 222 12.25 -12.73 -12.90
C ASN A 222 12.40 -11.61 -13.95
N ASP A 223 11.74 -11.73 -15.10
CA ASP A 223 11.82 -10.70 -16.16
C ASP A 223 10.71 -9.65 -16.06
N LYS A 224 9.91 -9.65 -14.99
CA LYS A 224 8.85 -8.64 -14.79
C LYS A 224 9.48 -7.28 -14.48
N ARG A 225 8.66 -6.23 -14.65
CA ARG A 225 9.01 -4.86 -14.25
C ARG A 225 9.48 -4.86 -12.79
N PRO A 226 10.62 -4.22 -12.46
CA PRO A 226 11.04 -4.05 -11.09
C PRO A 226 10.00 -3.28 -10.26
N VAL A 227 9.95 -3.59 -8.96
CA VAL A 227 9.16 -2.87 -7.97
C VAL A 227 10.04 -1.78 -7.37
N LEU A 228 9.61 -0.53 -7.45
CA LEU A 228 10.38 0.58 -6.89
C LEU A 228 9.98 0.82 -5.45
N LEU A 229 10.92 0.74 -4.52
CA LEU A 229 10.68 0.90 -3.08
C LEU A 229 11.12 2.29 -2.61
N ILE A 230 10.28 2.89 -1.77
CA ILE A 230 10.54 4.11 -1.02
C ILE A 230 10.68 3.72 0.45
N ASN A 231 11.90 3.82 0.98
CA ASN A 231 12.14 3.54 2.40
C ASN A 231 13.40 4.26 2.90
N ALA A 232 13.23 5.47 3.41
CA ALA A 232 14.26 6.29 4.03
C ALA A 232 14.41 6.02 5.54
N LYS A 233 13.97 4.87 6.06
CA LYS A 233 14.28 4.47 7.45
C LYS A 233 15.72 3.96 7.56
N ALA A 234 16.40 4.31 8.66
CA ALA A 234 17.73 3.79 8.96
C ALA A 234 17.64 2.29 9.28
N ALA A 235 18.68 1.53 8.92
CA ALA A 235 18.76 0.12 9.25
C ALA A 235 18.87 -0.06 10.78
N GLY A 236 17.76 -0.42 11.44
CA GLY A 236 17.72 -0.66 12.89
C GLY A 236 16.69 0.16 13.68
N GLU A 237 16.00 1.11 13.04
CA GLU A 237 14.85 1.79 13.65
C GLU A 237 13.59 0.95 13.43
N ALA A 238 13.47 -0.14 14.20
CA ALA A 238 12.16 -0.73 14.46
C ALA A 238 11.35 0.25 15.31
N ASP A 239 10.06 0.35 15.01
CA ASP A 239 9.07 1.32 15.51
C ASP A 239 9.31 1.80 16.96
N ALA A 240 9.94 2.97 17.10
CA ALA A 240 10.16 3.64 18.38
C ALA A 240 9.32 4.92 18.52
N SER A 241 8.43 5.21 17.55
CA SER A 241 7.65 6.44 17.53
C SER A 241 6.32 6.40 18.31
N GLU A 242 5.89 5.25 18.84
CA GLU A 242 4.64 5.17 19.65
C GLU A 242 4.83 4.82 21.13
N ALA A 243 6.05 4.51 21.60
CA ALA A 243 6.27 4.04 22.98
C ALA A 243 7.03 4.98 23.93
N SER A 244 7.36 6.22 23.54
CA SER A 244 8.17 7.12 24.38
C SER A 244 7.36 7.99 25.36
N LYS A 245 6.56 7.36 26.22
CA LYS A 245 6.15 7.91 27.53
C LYS A 245 5.78 6.79 28.53
N VAL A 246 6.75 6.13 29.17
CA VAL A 246 6.73 5.72 30.60
C VAL A 246 8.20 5.47 31.05
N GLU A 247 8.48 5.84 32.29
CA GLU A 247 9.76 5.98 32.99
C GLU A 247 10.56 4.69 33.30
N GLU A 248 11.88 4.82 33.20
CA GLU A 248 12.98 4.49 34.16
C GLU A 248 12.89 3.34 35.22
N VAL A 249 13.97 2.53 35.28
CA VAL A 249 14.78 2.09 36.46
C VAL A 249 15.14 0.57 36.58
N ASP A 250 16.47 0.33 36.61
CA ASP A 250 17.33 -0.74 37.19
C ASP A 250 17.06 -2.24 37.01
N SER A 251 18.08 -2.99 36.54
CA SER A 251 19.11 -3.61 37.44
C SER A 251 20.18 -4.45 36.71
N LYS A 252 21.39 -4.42 37.28
CA LYS A 252 22.62 -5.14 36.90
C LYS A 252 22.63 -6.62 37.32
N ALA A 253 23.35 -7.46 36.56
CA ALA A 253 24.25 -8.58 36.96
C ALA A 253 24.35 -9.59 35.80
N ASP A 254 25.39 -10.39 35.55
CA ASP A 254 26.80 -10.46 35.89
C ASP A 254 27.37 -11.56 34.94
N LEU A 255 28.68 -11.55 34.72
CA LEU A 255 29.44 -12.43 33.84
C LEU A 255 29.44 -13.91 34.30
N SER A 256 29.54 -14.86 33.36
CA SER A 256 30.54 -15.93 33.50
C SER A 256 30.87 -16.66 32.19
N LYS A 257 32.17 -16.96 32.08
CA LYS A 257 32.95 -17.68 31.06
C LYS A 257 32.54 -19.15 30.87
N SER A 258 32.81 -19.70 29.69
CA SER A 258 33.72 -20.87 29.56
C SER A 258 34.08 -21.18 28.10
N LYS A 259 35.38 -21.19 27.82
CA LYS A 259 36.05 -21.88 26.71
C LYS A 259 36.07 -23.38 26.98
N GLU A 260 36.12 -24.20 25.93
CA GLU A 260 37.20 -25.18 25.63
C GLU A 260 36.75 -26.19 24.55
N ASN A 261 37.54 -26.28 23.46
CA ASN A 261 38.32 -27.46 23.02
C ASN A 261 37.50 -28.49 22.21
N THR A 262 37.98 -29.13 21.13
CA THR A 262 39.34 -29.41 20.67
C THR A 262 39.31 -29.93 19.23
N SER A 263 40.44 -29.70 18.56
CA SER A 263 40.97 -30.29 17.33
C SER A 263 40.66 -31.77 17.02
N ARG A 264 40.58 -32.13 15.72
CA ARG A 264 41.56 -33.04 15.09
C ARG A 264 41.53 -33.01 13.56
N ALA A 265 42.73 -33.10 13.00
CA ALA A 265 43.09 -32.99 11.59
C ALA A 265 43.13 -34.35 10.86
N SER A 266 43.56 -34.29 9.59
CA SER A 266 44.19 -35.34 8.75
C SER A 266 43.25 -36.06 7.77
N LYS A 267 43.61 -36.39 6.52
CA LYS A 267 44.65 -35.99 5.54
C LYS A 267 44.33 -36.79 4.26
N THR A 268 44.49 -36.19 3.07
CA THR A 268 44.96 -36.78 1.77
C THR A 268 44.32 -38.09 1.23
N LYS A 269 44.03 -38.25 -0.07
CA LYS A 269 44.96 -38.17 -1.22
C LYS A 269 44.23 -38.52 -2.55
N GLU A 270 44.60 -37.85 -3.64
CA GLU A 270 44.83 -38.36 -5.04
C GLU A 270 43.73 -39.17 -5.77
N SER A 271 43.46 -39.07 -7.09
CA SER A 271 44.10 -38.36 -8.21
C SER A 271 43.31 -38.58 -9.52
N LYS A 272 43.38 -37.58 -10.42
CA LYS A 272 43.57 -37.63 -11.89
C LYS A 272 42.47 -38.15 -12.84
N GLY A 273 42.20 -37.34 -13.87
CA GLY A 273 42.06 -37.85 -15.25
C GLY A 273 41.08 -37.10 -16.18
N ASP A 274 41.46 -35.91 -16.66
CA ASP A 274 41.05 -35.38 -17.97
C ASP A 274 41.60 -36.29 -19.11
N PRO A 275 41.16 -36.24 -20.40
CA PRO A 275 40.77 -35.01 -21.13
C PRO A 275 39.65 -35.12 -22.20
N SER A 276 39.27 -33.96 -22.74
CA SER A 276 38.55 -33.75 -24.02
C SER A 276 39.37 -34.24 -25.25
N PRO A 277 38.88 -34.31 -26.51
CA PRO A 277 38.48 -33.12 -27.30
C PRO A 277 37.49 -33.26 -28.50
N SER A 278 36.81 -32.15 -28.80
CA SER A 278 36.62 -31.46 -30.10
C SER A 278 36.28 -32.14 -31.45
N ILE A 279 35.26 -31.54 -32.11
CA ILE A 279 35.13 -31.14 -33.54
C ILE A 279 34.82 -32.20 -34.63
N GLY A 280 33.72 -31.96 -35.37
CA GLY A 280 33.47 -32.51 -36.71
C GLY A 280 32.23 -31.91 -37.38
N LYS A 281 32.39 -31.37 -38.59
CA LYS A 281 31.45 -30.49 -39.32
C LYS A 281 30.39 -31.23 -40.16
N SER A 282 29.30 -30.50 -40.42
CA SER A 282 28.57 -30.31 -41.70
C SER A 282 27.96 -31.51 -42.46
N GLY A 283 26.68 -31.35 -42.85
CA GLY A 283 26.11 -32.01 -44.02
C GLY A 283 24.58 -31.86 -44.12
N ARG A 284 24.12 -30.89 -44.94
CA ARG A 284 22.71 -30.77 -45.37
C ARG A 284 22.35 -31.88 -46.37
N ASN A 285 21.15 -32.45 -46.29
CA ASN A 285 20.13 -32.38 -47.37
C ASN A 285 18.84 -33.17 -47.08
N SER A 286 17.72 -32.42 -47.14
CA SER A 286 16.43 -32.71 -47.79
C SER A 286 16.06 -34.15 -48.19
N ARG A 287 14.87 -34.62 -47.75
CA ARG A 287 13.74 -34.96 -48.64
C ARG A 287 12.46 -35.33 -47.87
N ASN A 288 11.33 -34.91 -48.45
CA ASN A 288 9.93 -35.18 -48.12
C ASN A 288 9.60 -36.67 -47.92
N SER A 289 8.61 -36.99 -47.07
CA SER A 289 7.29 -37.52 -47.51
C SER A 289 6.40 -38.02 -46.35
N SER A 290 5.13 -37.61 -46.41
CA SER A 290 3.89 -38.36 -46.09
C SER A 290 3.68 -39.07 -44.74
N ARG A 291 2.65 -38.57 -44.04
CA ARG A 291 1.57 -39.28 -43.32
C ARG A 291 1.76 -40.79 -43.09
N GLU A 292 1.72 -41.20 -41.82
CA GLU A 292 0.80 -42.24 -41.36
C GLU A 292 0.58 -42.15 -39.84
N SER A 293 -0.69 -42.21 -39.43
CA SER A 293 -1.16 -42.20 -38.06
C SER A 293 -1.07 -43.61 -37.47
N SER A 294 -0.15 -43.83 -36.54
CA SER A 294 -0.14 -45.04 -35.71
C SER A 294 -0.96 -44.81 -34.44
N ILE A 295 -2.12 -45.45 -34.39
CA ILE A 295 -2.98 -45.55 -33.22
C ILE A 295 -2.26 -46.42 -32.19
N GLU A 296 -1.70 -45.80 -31.14
CA GLU A 296 -1.28 -46.52 -29.93
C GLU A 296 -2.49 -46.73 -29.02
N SER A 297 -2.82 -48.00 -28.85
CA SER A 297 -3.87 -48.53 -27.98
C SER A 297 -3.54 -48.29 -26.51
N LYS A 298 -4.17 -47.26 -25.91
CA LYS A 298 -4.16 -47.04 -24.45
C LYS A 298 -4.88 -48.18 -23.73
N LYS A 299 -4.11 -49.11 -23.17
CA LYS A 299 -4.60 -50.10 -22.19
C LYS A 299 -5.14 -49.36 -20.97
N GLY A 300 -6.44 -49.53 -20.66
CA GLY A 300 -7.08 -48.90 -19.51
C GLY A 300 -6.47 -49.37 -18.19
N LYS A 301 -6.00 -48.44 -17.36
CA LYS A 301 -5.53 -48.71 -15.99
C LYS A 301 -6.64 -49.38 -15.17
N SER A 302 -6.31 -50.39 -14.37
CA SER A 302 -7.28 -51.09 -13.52
C SER A 302 -7.80 -50.18 -12.39
N LYS A 303 -9.01 -50.46 -11.89
CA LYS A 303 -9.66 -49.69 -10.82
C LYS A 303 -8.76 -49.55 -9.57
N ALA A 304 -8.11 -50.64 -9.17
CA ALA A 304 -7.19 -50.67 -8.02
C ALA A 304 -5.94 -49.79 -8.22
N GLN A 305 -5.48 -49.62 -9.47
CA GLN A 305 -4.31 -48.78 -9.75
C GLN A 305 -4.66 -47.29 -9.72
N ARG A 306 -5.89 -46.92 -10.08
CA ARG A 306 -6.40 -45.54 -9.95
C ARG A 306 -6.61 -45.14 -8.50
N GLU A 307 -7.24 -46.01 -7.70
CA GLU A 307 -7.46 -45.77 -6.26
C GLU A 307 -6.13 -45.60 -5.50
N LYS A 308 -5.08 -46.33 -5.88
CA LYS A 308 -3.75 -46.19 -5.28
C LYS A 308 -3.03 -44.88 -5.68
N GLU A 309 -3.16 -44.43 -6.93
CA GLU A 309 -2.63 -43.13 -7.39
C GLU A 309 -3.39 -41.96 -6.73
N GLU A 310 -4.71 -42.08 -6.56
CA GLU A 310 -5.55 -41.07 -5.92
C GLU A 310 -5.22 -40.94 -4.43
N LYS A 311 -5.11 -42.06 -3.71
CA LYS A 311 -4.70 -42.06 -2.30
C LYS A 311 -3.29 -41.51 -2.09
N ALA A 312 -2.35 -41.82 -2.98
CA ALA A 312 -0.99 -41.27 -2.91
C ALA A 312 -0.95 -39.76 -3.15
N ARG A 313 -1.78 -39.25 -4.08
CA ARG A 313 -1.93 -37.80 -4.29
C ARG A 313 -2.58 -37.10 -3.10
N GLU A 314 -3.55 -37.75 -2.46
CA GLU A 314 -4.23 -37.19 -1.29
C GLU A 314 -3.30 -37.15 -0.06
N GLU A 315 -2.48 -38.19 0.14
CA GLU A 315 -1.42 -38.19 1.16
C GLU A 315 -0.32 -37.14 0.87
N GLU A 316 0.09 -36.97 -0.39
CA GLU A 316 1.04 -35.93 -0.79
C GLU A 316 0.48 -34.51 -0.56
N LEU A 317 -0.80 -34.30 -0.86
CA LEU A 317 -1.49 -33.04 -0.62
C LEU A 317 -1.67 -32.77 0.88
N ALA A 318 -1.95 -33.80 1.68
CA ALA A 318 -2.06 -33.70 3.14
C ALA A 318 -0.70 -33.38 3.77
N ALA A 319 0.38 -34.03 3.32
CA ALA A 319 1.74 -33.74 3.77
C ALA A 319 2.20 -32.33 3.36
N GLN A 320 1.79 -31.84 2.18
CA GLN A 320 2.00 -30.44 1.81
C GLN A 320 1.26 -29.48 2.73
N ARG A 321 -0.02 -29.74 3.04
CA ARG A 321 -0.81 -28.92 3.96
C ARG A 321 -0.25 -28.92 5.38
N GLU A 322 0.23 -30.06 5.86
CA GLU A 322 0.85 -30.18 7.19
C GLU A 322 2.17 -29.40 7.26
N LYS A 323 2.98 -29.47 6.19
CA LYS A 323 4.23 -28.71 6.09
C LYS A 323 4.00 -27.20 5.92
N GLU A 324 2.95 -26.80 5.20
CA GLU A 324 2.48 -25.41 5.12
C GLU A 324 1.98 -24.91 6.49
N ALA A 325 1.24 -25.74 7.24
CA ALA A 325 0.78 -25.42 8.58
C ALA A 325 1.94 -25.30 9.59
N GLU A 326 2.95 -26.17 9.53
CA GLU A 326 4.17 -26.05 10.34
C GLU A 326 4.97 -24.77 9.99
N LEU A 327 5.04 -24.40 8.71
CA LEU A 327 5.68 -23.16 8.26
C LEU A 327 4.92 -21.90 8.66
N GLN A 328 3.61 -22.00 8.89
CA GLN A 328 2.75 -20.93 9.41
C GLN A 328 2.81 -20.85 10.95
N GLY A 329 3.10 -21.96 11.64
CA GLY A 329 3.24 -22.00 13.10
C GLY A 329 4.61 -21.55 13.63
N ALA A 330 5.62 -21.42 12.76
CA ALA A 330 6.90 -20.83 13.14
C ALA A 330 6.81 -19.29 13.06
N GLU A 331 6.87 -18.62 14.21
CA GLU A 331 6.94 -17.15 14.28
C GLU A 331 8.14 -16.64 13.47
N ARG A 332 7.87 -16.17 12.25
CA ARG A 332 8.85 -15.40 11.50
C ARG A 332 8.91 -14.01 12.13
N PRO A 333 10.11 -13.42 12.27
CA PRO A 333 10.21 -12.05 12.73
C PRO A 333 9.37 -11.14 11.81
N PRO A 334 8.76 -10.06 12.35
CA PRO A 334 8.00 -9.11 11.55
C PRO A 334 8.82 -8.64 10.35
N PHE A 335 8.21 -8.65 9.17
CA PHE A 335 8.89 -8.21 7.95
C PHE A 335 9.27 -6.73 8.05
N SER A 336 10.56 -6.43 7.83
CA SER A 336 11.07 -5.06 7.73
C SER A 336 11.46 -4.73 6.29
N PRO A 337 10.91 -3.66 5.68
CA PRO A 337 11.31 -3.23 4.34
C PRO A 337 12.82 -2.93 4.22
N PRO A 338 13.48 -3.27 3.10
CA PRO A 338 14.88 -2.94 2.88
C PRO A 338 15.15 -1.43 2.99
N PRO A 339 16.16 -0.98 3.76
CA PRO A 339 16.46 0.44 3.91
C PRO A 339 17.12 1.03 2.64
N ASP A 340 16.94 2.33 2.43
CA ASP A 340 17.56 3.09 1.35
C ASP A 340 18.44 4.24 1.89
N PRO A 341 19.72 3.96 2.23
CA PRO A 341 20.63 4.99 2.73
C PRO A 341 20.88 6.13 1.75
N GLN A 342 20.66 5.90 0.45
CA GLN A 342 20.87 6.94 -0.56
C GLN A 342 19.67 7.89 -0.62
N LEU A 343 18.46 7.37 -0.44
CA LEU A 343 17.27 8.21 -0.29
C LEU A 343 17.33 9.04 0.99
N VAL A 344 17.82 8.50 2.11
CA VAL A 344 18.07 9.28 3.35
C VAL A 344 18.88 10.53 3.05
N LYS A 345 20.01 10.38 2.36
CA LYS A 345 20.86 11.52 1.94
C LYS A 345 20.12 12.51 1.05
N TYR A 346 19.26 12.03 0.14
CA TYR A 346 18.47 12.93 -0.69
C TYR A 346 17.47 13.75 0.14
N VAL A 347 16.81 13.11 1.12
CA VAL A 347 15.91 13.80 2.05
C VAL A 347 16.66 14.85 2.87
N GLU A 348 17.84 14.52 3.40
CA GLU A 348 18.72 15.46 4.11
C GLU A 348 19.12 16.64 3.22
N GLU A 349 19.67 16.38 2.03
CA GLU A 349 20.11 17.44 1.10
C GLU A 349 18.96 18.39 0.70
N VAL A 350 17.77 17.86 0.45
CA VAL A 350 16.58 18.65 0.07
C VAL A 350 16.07 19.46 1.27
N THR A 351 16.09 18.88 2.46
CA THR A 351 15.68 19.57 3.71
C THR A 351 16.65 20.71 4.04
N GLU A 352 17.94 20.54 3.81
CA GLU A 352 18.94 21.59 4.08
C GLU A 352 18.94 22.70 3.02
N LYS A 353 18.78 22.36 1.73
CA LYS A 353 19.00 23.32 0.64
C LYS A 353 17.71 23.89 0.04
N ILE A 354 16.64 23.11 0.00
CA ILE A 354 15.41 23.45 -0.74
C ILE A 354 14.31 23.93 0.19
N LEU A 355 14.07 23.23 1.30
CA LEU A 355 13.06 23.64 2.30
C LEU A 355 13.22 25.11 2.73
N PRO A 356 14.44 25.67 2.96
CA PRO A 356 14.59 27.06 3.41
C PRO A 356 14.33 28.13 2.33
N LEU A 357 14.08 27.75 1.07
CA LEU A 357 13.81 28.71 0.01
C LEU A 357 12.54 29.53 0.29
N SER A 358 12.57 30.81 -0.08
CA SER A 358 11.57 31.80 0.34
C SER A 358 10.21 31.69 -0.36
N SER A 359 10.09 30.90 -1.44
CA SER A 359 8.83 30.73 -2.16
C SER A 359 8.61 29.29 -2.59
N THR A 360 7.35 28.85 -2.58
CA THR A 360 6.96 27.50 -3.05
C THR A 360 7.36 27.29 -4.50
N ARG A 361 7.27 28.34 -5.35
CA ARG A 361 7.74 28.26 -6.74
C ARG A 361 9.23 27.95 -6.82
N ALA A 362 10.05 28.64 -6.03
CA ALA A 362 11.50 28.38 -5.98
C ALA A 362 11.79 26.95 -5.47
N GLN A 363 11.05 26.48 -4.46
CA GLN A 363 11.15 25.11 -3.96
C GLN A 363 10.83 24.08 -5.06
N VAL A 364 9.74 24.26 -5.82
CA VAL A 364 9.37 23.35 -6.93
C VAL A 364 10.46 23.31 -7.99
N VAL A 365 10.95 24.48 -8.43
CA VAL A 365 11.97 24.58 -9.49
C VAL A 365 13.27 23.92 -9.05
N ALA A 366 13.74 24.23 -7.84
CA ALA A 366 14.97 23.65 -7.30
C ALA A 366 14.85 22.13 -7.10
N LEU A 367 13.70 21.65 -6.62
CA LEU A 367 13.46 20.22 -6.43
C LEU A 367 13.43 19.47 -7.76
N ALA A 368 12.81 20.05 -8.79
CA ALA A 368 12.76 19.47 -10.13
C ALA A 368 14.17 19.32 -10.73
N GLN A 369 15.02 20.33 -10.59
CA GLN A 369 16.41 20.30 -11.02
C GLN A 369 17.21 19.24 -10.25
N PHE A 370 17.07 19.20 -8.93
CA PHE A 370 17.71 18.19 -8.07
C PHE A 370 17.35 16.76 -8.50
N VAL A 371 16.06 16.48 -8.67
CA VAL A 371 15.58 15.15 -9.10
C VAL A 371 16.13 14.78 -10.46
N SER A 372 16.13 15.72 -11.42
CA SER A 372 16.68 15.46 -12.74
C SER A 372 18.18 15.16 -12.69
N GLU A 373 18.96 15.91 -11.92
CA GLU A 373 20.39 15.70 -11.75
C GLU A 373 20.70 14.31 -11.17
N LYS A 374 20.02 13.91 -10.08
CA LYS A 374 20.22 12.58 -9.46
C LYS A 374 19.79 11.41 -10.36
N MET A 375 18.96 11.66 -11.38
CA MET A 375 18.45 10.65 -12.32
C MET A 375 18.96 10.82 -13.77
N GLY A 376 20.18 11.35 -13.93
CA GLY A 376 20.89 11.36 -15.21
C GLY A 376 20.72 12.63 -16.05
N GLY A 377 20.31 13.74 -15.45
CA GLY A 377 20.26 15.06 -16.08
C GLY A 377 19.06 15.28 -17.01
N HIS A 378 19.04 16.39 -17.74
CA HIS A 378 17.99 16.67 -18.71
C HIS A 378 18.09 15.74 -19.92
N ILE A 379 16.96 15.46 -20.57
CA ILE A 379 16.84 14.61 -21.75
C ILE A 379 16.18 15.44 -22.85
N GLU A 380 16.87 15.62 -23.97
CA GLU A 380 16.32 16.38 -25.10
C GLU A 380 15.00 15.79 -25.62
N ARG A 381 14.13 16.65 -26.14
CA ARG A 381 12.84 16.23 -26.71
C ARG A 381 13.07 15.22 -27.84
N GLY A 382 12.36 14.10 -27.78
CA GLY A 382 12.52 12.99 -28.74
C GLY A 382 13.66 12.01 -28.43
N GLN A 383 14.58 12.32 -27.50
CA GLN A 383 15.68 11.43 -27.12
C GLN A 383 15.35 10.46 -25.98
N VAL A 384 14.15 10.52 -25.43
CA VAL A 384 13.71 9.66 -24.30
C VAL A 384 13.81 8.16 -24.63
N ALA A 385 13.55 7.78 -25.89
CA ALA A 385 13.69 6.38 -26.33
C ALA A 385 15.15 5.91 -26.41
N ASN A 386 16.09 6.83 -26.62
CA ASN A 386 17.53 6.55 -26.70
C ASN A 386 18.24 6.68 -25.34
N PHE A 387 17.53 7.18 -24.32
CA PHE A 387 18.10 7.39 -23.00
C PHE A 387 18.26 6.03 -22.28
N SER A 388 19.51 5.65 -22.00
CA SER A 388 19.84 4.35 -21.39
C SER A 388 19.57 4.35 -19.88
N TRP A 389 18.33 4.05 -19.49
CA TRP A 389 17.94 3.88 -18.08
C TRP A 389 17.82 2.41 -17.65
N GLU A 390 17.55 1.50 -18.59
CA GLU A 390 17.31 0.07 -18.30
C GLU A 390 18.59 -0.66 -17.88
N LEU A 391 19.73 -0.36 -18.49
CA LEU A 391 21.00 -1.03 -18.17
C LEU A 391 21.46 -0.73 -16.73
N PRO A 392 21.54 0.54 -16.26
CA PRO A 392 21.83 0.83 -14.86
C PRO A 392 20.85 0.20 -13.88
N LEU A 393 19.56 0.14 -14.23
CA LEU A 393 18.53 -0.48 -13.38
C LEU A 393 18.73 -1.98 -13.24
N ASN A 394 18.98 -2.69 -14.36
CA ASN A 394 19.23 -4.12 -14.35
C ASN A 394 20.53 -4.49 -13.63
N GLN A 395 21.56 -3.63 -13.69
CA GLN A 395 22.77 -3.82 -12.91
C GLN A 395 22.46 -3.79 -11.40
N VAL A 396 21.69 -2.81 -10.93
CA VAL A 396 21.26 -2.73 -9.52
C VAL A 396 20.44 -3.97 -9.13
N ARG A 397 19.53 -4.42 -10.00
CA ARG A 397 18.72 -5.63 -9.80
C ARG A 397 19.61 -6.87 -9.58
N PHE A 398 20.64 -7.02 -10.41
CA PHE A 398 21.60 -8.13 -10.32
C PHE A 398 22.46 -8.05 -9.05
N GLU A 399 22.93 -6.85 -8.69
CA GLU A 399 23.70 -6.61 -7.46
C GLU A 399 22.88 -6.94 -6.20
N LEU A 400 21.61 -6.56 -6.16
CA LEU A 400 20.72 -6.79 -5.02
C LEU A 400 20.14 -8.22 -4.99
N LYS A 401 20.20 -8.95 -6.11
CA LYS A 401 19.51 -10.23 -6.31
C LYS A 401 18.02 -10.17 -5.94
N SER A 402 17.37 -9.05 -6.26
CA SER A 402 15.99 -8.76 -5.86
C SER A 402 15.21 -8.09 -6.98
N ASN A 403 13.89 -8.33 -7.02
CA ASN A 403 12.96 -7.63 -7.91
C ASN A 403 12.56 -6.26 -7.35
N VAL A 404 12.83 -6.01 -6.07
CA VAL A 404 12.55 -4.75 -5.37
C VAL A 404 13.81 -3.90 -5.37
N ILE A 405 13.68 -2.69 -5.92
CA ILE A 405 14.78 -1.74 -6.11
C ILE A 405 14.48 -0.48 -5.32
N PRO A 406 15.30 -0.14 -4.30
CA PRO A 406 15.20 1.15 -3.62
C PRO A 406 15.44 2.31 -4.60
N ILE A 407 14.57 3.32 -4.59
CA ILE A 407 14.60 4.41 -5.58
C ILE A 407 15.92 5.18 -5.57
N GLY A 408 16.56 5.32 -4.41
CA GLY A 408 17.84 6.01 -4.24
C GLY A 408 18.99 5.31 -4.94
N ARG A 409 18.87 4.01 -5.25
CA ARG A 409 19.86 3.25 -6.02
C ARG A 409 19.78 3.51 -7.53
N MET A 410 18.72 4.14 -8.02
CA MET A 410 18.59 4.49 -9.43
C MET A 410 19.47 5.67 -9.79
N LYS A 411 20.34 5.49 -10.79
CA LYS A 411 21.24 6.54 -11.32
C LYS A 411 20.71 7.25 -12.57
N ALA A 412 19.73 6.63 -13.23
CA ALA A 412 19.13 7.12 -14.46
C ALA A 412 17.63 6.81 -14.45
N GLY A 413 16.81 7.76 -14.85
CA GLY A 413 15.35 7.61 -14.86
C GLY A 413 14.67 8.46 -15.92
N ILE A 414 13.49 8.02 -16.35
CA ILE A 414 12.58 8.74 -17.24
C ILE A 414 11.40 9.31 -16.43
N HIS A 415 10.37 9.82 -17.11
CA HIS A 415 9.17 10.43 -16.53
C HIS A 415 8.65 9.74 -15.25
N ILE A 416 8.29 8.45 -15.30
CA ILE A 416 7.73 7.73 -14.13
C ILE A 416 8.66 7.69 -12.91
N HIS A 417 9.96 7.44 -13.13
CA HIS A 417 10.93 7.36 -12.03
C HIS A 417 11.15 8.73 -11.39
N ARG A 418 11.29 9.76 -12.24
CA ARG A 418 11.50 11.14 -11.79
C ARG A 418 10.29 11.69 -11.08
N ALA A 419 9.09 11.48 -11.62
CA ALA A 419 7.86 11.97 -11.01
C ALA A 419 7.59 11.31 -9.64
N LEU A 420 7.93 10.03 -9.51
CA LEU A 420 7.85 9.33 -8.23
C LEU A 420 8.85 9.90 -7.21
N LEU A 421 10.13 10.06 -7.58
CA LEU A 421 11.12 10.64 -6.67
C LEU A 421 10.77 12.09 -6.30
N PHE A 422 10.29 12.89 -7.25
CA PHE A 422 9.82 14.25 -6.99
C PHE A 422 8.70 14.26 -5.96
N LYS A 423 7.67 13.42 -6.13
CA LYS A 423 6.56 13.32 -5.17
C LYS A 423 7.05 12.95 -3.78
N VAL A 424 7.91 11.93 -3.68
CA VAL A 424 8.48 11.46 -2.41
C VAL A 424 9.22 12.59 -1.69
N LEU A 425 10.13 13.28 -2.38
CA LEU A 425 10.91 14.35 -1.76
C LEU A 425 10.06 15.58 -1.45
N ALA A 426 9.07 15.89 -2.29
CA ALA A 426 8.11 16.96 -2.04
C ALA A 426 7.30 16.72 -0.77
N ASP A 427 6.83 15.49 -0.54
CA ASP A 427 6.07 15.14 0.67
C ASP A 427 6.91 15.31 1.95
N ARG A 428 8.22 15.01 1.90
CA ARG A 428 9.14 15.18 3.05
C ARG A 428 9.35 16.64 3.44
N ILE A 429 9.25 17.58 2.49
CA ILE A 429 9.32 19.02 2.76
C ILE A 429 7.93 19.68 2.80
N ALA A 430 6.87 18.88 2.90
CA ALA A 430 5.47 19.34 2.92
C ALA A 430 5.08 20.23 1.73
N LEU A 431 5.64 19.96 0.55
CA LEU A 431 5.31 20.64 -0.70
C LEU A 431 4.11 19.94 -1.39
N PRO A 432 2.93 20.57 -1.46
CA PRO A 432 1.74 19.92 -1.99
C PRO A 432 1.87 19.69 -3.50
N CYS A 433 1.93 18.42 -3.91
CA CYS A 433 1.91 18.04 -5.32
C CYS A 433 1.14 16.74 -5.55
N SER A 434 0.52 16.62 -6.72
CA SER A 434 -0.04 15.35 -7.18
C SER A 434 1.02 14.51 -7.89
N LEU A 435 0.74 13.22 -8.04
CA LEU A 435 1.49 12.30 -8.90
C LEU A 435 0.48 11.58 -9.79
N THR A 436 0.63 11.73 -11.10
CA THR A 436 -0.23 11.04 -12.08
C THR A 436 0.62 10.19 -13.01
N ARG A 437 0.25 8.93 -13.14
CA ARG A 437 0.80 8.00 -14.14
C ARG A 437 -0.06 8.05 -15.40
N GLY A 438 0.60 8.31 -16.52
CA GLY A 438 0.04 8.18 -17.85
C GLY A 438 0.35 6.82 -18.48
N GLU A 439 0.35 6.79 -19.80
CA GLU A 439 0.69 5.61 -20.59
C GLU A 439 2.17 5.60 -20.98
N TYR A 440 2.69 4.45 -21.44
CA TYR A 440 4.05 4.33 -21.99
C TYR A 440 5.16 4.91 -21.09
N ASN A 441 5.13 4.57 -19.80
CA ASN A 441 6.06 5.07 -18.77
C ASN A 441 6.06 6.60 -18.57
N ARG A 442 5.02 7.31 -19.02
CA ARG A 442 4.79 8.72 -18.69
C ARG A 442 4.22 8.85 -17.29
N ALA A 443 4.67 9.88 -16.60
CA ALA A 443 4.07 10.36 -15.37
C ALA A 443 4.48 11.82 -15.17
N TRP A 444 3.69 12.54 -14.38
CA TRP A 444 3.94 13.94 -14.09
C TRP A 444 3.45 14.31 -12.70
N ASN A 445 4.00 15.40 -12.19
CA ASN A 445 3.54 16.02 -10.96
C ASN A 445 2.83 17.32 -11.29
N GLU A 446 1.77 17.62 -10.54
CA GLU A 446 1.04 18.87 -10.67
C GLU A 446 1.08 19.60 -9.34
N VAL A 447 1.34 20.89 -9.41
CA VAL A 447 1.42 21.79 -8.26
C VAL A 447 0.42 22.93 -8.42
N LEU A 448 -0.12 23.40 -7.28
CA LEU A 448 -0.95 24.59 -7.23
C LEU A 448 -0.10 25.74 -6.70
N LEU A 449 0.07 26.80 -7.50
CA LEU A 449 0.86 27.97 -7.15
C LEU A 449 0.02 29.25 -7.26
N PRO A 450 0.28 30.26 -6.41
CA PRO A 450 -0.34 31.56 -6.55
C PRO A 450 0.11 32.26 -7.84
N ASP A 451 -0.73 33.15 -8.36
CA ASP A 451 -0.43 33.95 -9.56
C ASP A 451 0.74 34.92 -9.33
N ASP A 452 1.83 34.74 -10.09
CA ASP A 452 2.92 35.73 -10.17
C ASP A 452 2.64 36.73 -11.31
N GLU A 453 2.85 38.02 -11.05
CA GLU A 453 2.71 39.11 -12.05
C GLU A 453 3.60 38.89 -13.30
N SER A 454 4.65 38.07 -13.21
CA SER A 454 5.56 37.74 -14.33
C SER A 454 4.88 37.00 -15.49
N ASP A 455 3.79 36.27 -15.25
CA ASP A 455 3.06 35.56 -16.31
C ASP A 455 2.21 36.52 -17.18
N ARG A 456 2.00 37.78 -16.75
CA ARG A 456 1.29 38.81 -17.54
C ARG A 456 2.13 39.39 -18.67
N GLN A 457 3.46 39.41 -18.54
CA GLN A 457 4.34 39.88 -19.62
C GLN A 457 4.33 38.95 -20.83
N ALA A 458 3.93 37.68 -20.65
CA ALA A 458 3.95 36.66 -21.71
C ALA A 458 2.65 36.57 -22.53
N ASN A 459 1.55 37.21 -22.11
CA ASN A 459 0.28 37.13 -22.85
C ASN A 459 -0.56 38.43 -22.75
N PRO A 460 -0.41 39.38 -23.70
CA PRO A 460 -1.13 40.66 -23.69
C PRO A 460 -2.64 40.58 -23.98
N TYR A 461 -3.18 39.42 -24.36
CA TYR A 461 -4.52 39.32 -24.97
C TYR A 461 -5.61 38.68 -24.10
N SER A 462 -5.36 38.35 -22.83
CA SER A 462 -6.36 37.62 -22.02
C SER A 462 -7.36 38.48 -21.23
N PHE A 463 -7.35 39.81 -21.33
CA PHE A 463 -8.32 40.66 -20.63
C PHE A 463 -8.88 41.78 -21.51
N GLN A 464 -9.63 41.41 -22.55
CA GLN A 464 -10.65 42.27 -23.13
C GLN A 464 -12.00 41.68 -22.77
N ASN A 465 -12.47 41.94 -21.55
CA ASN A 465 -13.89 42.01 -21.15
C ASN A 465 -14.01 41.97 -19.62
N THR A 466 -13.93 43.15 -19.01
CA THR A 466 -14.78 43.63 -17.91
C THR A 466 -14.09 44.83 -17.30
N LEU A 467 -14.65 46.03 -17.53
CA LEU A 467 -14.81 47.12 -16.56
C LEU A 467 -15.21 48.39 -17.32
N ASP A 468 -16.53 48.56 -17.47
CA ASP A 468 -17.13 49.89 -17.49
C ASP A 468 -17.09 50.48 -16.07
N ALA A 469 -16.82 51.78 -16.02
CA ALA A 469 -17.08 52.74 -14.94
C ALA A 469 -16.31 52.57 -13.60
N ALA A 470 -15.31 53.43 -13.38
CA ALA A 470 -15.43 54.55 -12.42
C ALA A 470 -14.13 55.38 -12.35
N HIS A 471 -14.31 56.70 -12.30
CA HIS A 471 -13.28 57.73 -12.16
C HIS A 471 -12.39 57.60 -10.90
N GLY A 472 -11.14 58.05 -11.02
CA GLY A 472 -10.51 58.86 -9.97
C GLY A 472 -9.14 58.42 -9.45
N SER A 473 -8.14 59.25 -9.73
CA SER A 473 -6.88 59.44 -8.98
C SER A 473 -5.80 58.35 -9.04
N ALA A 474 -4.77 58.62 -9.85
CA ALA A 474 -3.49 57.93 -9.80
C ALA A 474 -2.72 58.31 -8.52
N MET A 475 -2.49 57.34 -7.64
CA MET A 475 -1.53 57.43 -6.54
C MET A 475 -0.24 56.66 -6.91
N PRO A 476 0.95 57.16 -6.53
CA PRO A 476 2.21 56.56 -6.92
C PRO A 476 2.45 55.20 -6.23
N TYR A 477 2.93 54.25 -7.03
CA TYR A 477 3.34 52.91 -6.60
C TYR A 477 4.39 52.95 -5.48
N SER A 478 4.18 52.15 -4.44
CA SER A 478 5.17 51.85 -3.39
C SER A 478 5.68 50.41 -3.60
N PRO A 479 7.00 50.13 -3.63
CA PRO A 479 7.53 48.86 -4.15
C PRO A 479 7.44 47.66 -3.18
N ASN A 480 7.00 47.86 -1.93
CA ASN A 480 7.14 46.85 -0.87
C ASN A 480 5.84 46.63 -0.08
N LYS A 481 4.79 46.13 -0.74
CA LYS A 481 3.71 45.42 -0.04
C LYS A 481 3.63 43.99 -0.54
N PRO A 482 3.68 42.96 0.34
CA PRO A 482 3.36 41.60 -0.06
C PRO A 482 1.91 41.61 -0.58
N THR A 483 1.78 41.39 -1.89
CA THR A 483 0.47 41.30 -2.54
C THR A 483 -0.26 40.10 -1.97
N ALA A 484 -1.49 40.31 -1.50
CA ALA A 484 -2.34 39.21 -1.04
C ALA A 484 -2.42 38.12 -2.12
N PRO A 485 -2.37 36.82 -1.75
CA PRO A 485 -2.46 35.74 -2.73
C PRO A 485 -3.76 35.89 -3.52
N LYS A 486 -3.64 36.05 -4.84
CA LYS A 486 -4.78 36.13 -5.75
C LYS A 486 -5.38 34.75 -5.89
N PHE A 487 -6.65 34.62 -5.53
CA PHE A 487 -7.43 33.40 -5.67
C PHE A 487 -8.16 33.38 -7.01
N PRO A 488 -8.33 32.19 -7.63
CA PRO A 488 -7.83 30.88 -7.20
C PRO A 488 -6.36 30.61 -7.64
N PRO A 489 -5.60 29.77 -6.90
CA PRO A 489 -4.26 29.33 -7.32
C PRO A 489 -4.33 28.55 -8.64
N LYS A 490 -3.30 28.69 -9.47
CA LYS A 490 -3.20 28.03 -10.77
C LYS A 490 -2.46 26.71 -10.70
N LYS A 491 -2.89 25.80 -11.57
CA LYS A 491 -2.31 24.47 -11.74
C LYS A 491 -1.16 24.52 -12.73
N TYR A 492 -0.03 23.92 -12.38
CA TYR A 492 1.14 23.77 -13.24
C TYR A 492 1.63 22.33 -13.23
N LEU A 493 2.08 21.84 -14.38
CA LEU A 493 2.85 20.60 -14.50
C LEU A 493 4.33 20.91 -14.34
N VAL A 494 5.04 20.06 -13.60
CA VAL A 494 6.49 20.19 -13.43
C VAL A 494 7.21 19.39 -14.50
N ASP A 495 7.95 20.06 -15.39
CA ASP A 495 8.85 19.36 -16.31
C ASP A 495 10.07 18.86 -15.53
N LEU A 496 10.27 17.54 -15.53
CA LEU A 496 11.39 16.85 -14.88
C LEU A 496 12.35 16.23 -15.89
N VAL A 497 12.02 16.30 -17.19
CA VAL A 497 12.66 15.51 -18.24
C VAL A 497 13.39 16.41 -19.23
N HIS A 498 12.70 17.32 -19.89
CA HIS A 498 13.27 18.09 -20.99
C HIS A 498 13.93 19.37 -20.50
N GLU A 499 13.20 20.13 -19.68
CA GLU A 499 13.67 21.39 -19.10
C GLU A 499 13.36 21.39 -17.60
N PRO A 500 14.18 20.71 -16.77
CA PRO A 500 13.91 20.52 -15.35
C PRO A 500 13.62 21.83 -14.60
N GLY A 501 12.44 21.92 -14.01
CA GLY A 501 11.96 23.09 -13.26
C GLY A 501 11.10 24.07 -14.07
N VAL A 502 10.94 23.87 -15.37
CA VAL A 502 9.94 24.61 -16.14
C VAL A 502 8.53 24.19 -15.72
N LEU A 503 7.67 25.17 -15.48
CA LEU A 503 6.29 24.99 -15.07
C LEU A 503 5.36 25.18 -16.26
N LEU A 504 4.76 24.08 -16.71
CA LEU A 504 3.88 24.04 -17.88
C LEU A 504 2.43 24.24 -17.46
N THR A 505 1.72 25.18 -18.07
CA THR A 505 0.28 25.31 -17.85
C THR A 505 -0.46 24.16 -18.56
N PRO A 506 -1.39 23.44 -17.91
CA PRO A 506 -2.04 22.23 -18.43
C PRO A 506 -2.63 22.33 -19.84
N ASP A 507 -3.13 23.53 -20.21
CA ASP A 507 -3.81 23.76 -21.48
C ASP A 507 -2.86 24.03 -22.66
N THR A 508 -1.54 24.08 -22.41
CA THR A 508 -0.56 24.30 -23.47
C THR A 508 -0.23 23.03 -24.23
N GLN A 509 0.10 23.18 -25.52
CA GLN A 509 0.56 22.08 -26.35
C GLN A 509 1.80 21.38 -25.74
N ALA A 510 2.69 22.15 -25.09
CA ALA A 510 3.85 21.60 -24.40
C ALA A 510 3.46 20.66 -23.25
N ALA A 511 2.46 21.02 -22.43
CA ALA A 511 1.95 20.16 -21.36
C ALA A 511 1.27 18.90 -21.93
N VAL A 512 0.48 19.04 -22.99
CA VAL A 512 -0.16 17.90 -23.66
C VAL A 512 0.89 16.92 -24.20
N SER A 513 1.93 17.43 -24.87
CA SER A 513 3.05 16.62 -25.38
C SER A 513 3.97 16.06 -24.28
N TYR A 514 3.93 16.63 -23.07
CA TYR A 514 4.62 16.06 -21.92
C TYR A 514 3.85 14.87 -21.33
N MET A 515 2.52 15.00 -21.24
CA MET A 515 1.62 13.96 -20.70
C MET A 515 1.39 12.80 -21.68
N LYS A 516 1.33 13.09 -22.99
CA LYS A 516 1.00 12.15 -24.05
C LYS A 516 2.16 12.01 -25.03
N LEU A 517 2.21 10.86 -25.69
CA LEU A 517 3.05 10.65 -26.88
C LEU A 517 2.26 11.08 -28.12
#